data_AF-A0A2U3EB07-F1
#
_entry.id   AF-A0A2U3EB07-F1
#
_cell.length_a   1.000
_cell.length_b   1.000
_cell.length_c   1.000
_cell.angle_alpha   90.00
_cell.angle_beta   90.00
_cell.angle_gamma   90.00
#
_symmetry.space_group_name_H-M   'P 1'
#
loop_
_entity.id
_entity.type
_entity.pdbx_description
1 polymer ?
#
loop_
_entity_poly.entity_id
_entity_poly.type
_entity_poly.pdbx_seq_one_letter_code
_entity_poly.pdbx_strand_id
1 'polypeptide(L)'
;METEAAQYQVSPGLKPSSKYMARYSSIPIATYLWGEKSHEQYAKSLPTHSGNVEAGSLIGDGTYEDVERLVSEALRMIAHIYDTAELSAPQEATELAAIRLSEDLQTWKRQQHQAGRALPRKGFGLKRTPQSMLKSLGAEHWPLPLQTNNSVFGVVWANLAIGACDFETLCSNYCGDMAFYYEHGYHKVFPEFQDTINDLGHGHRHALSTFAGPYRRKAAAQGIRYIRGKVDLETMHYRNLPGKSARVDRRTMQVVSFSESSLIGMAAEAMKRGFDPAAVMADMVFSSPATDVVDVGSDLGNSDIMNSFLNTSDVTNSGVVTEDILRTVYDAYSYTCARIFTERWTTPTAKMNAQLYPWHMLNDRHFFFRRIVLGYAKVRRTKPDQREADLNETFDENLHTTGFSRSLQNACDGHDTCNQVKEVTEVHPACDTLGRLWSSLVIDPLEYARGGLVDEQRERELCVGLQESLIQCWEEGITHEMSWLLAHASQHAWQVNFLMEAAMFGSLLDDGSLSGSLDRAN
;
A
#
# COMPACT_ATOMS: atom_id res chain seq x y z
N MET A 1 -24.53 -29.86 5.81
CA MET A 1 -23.13 -29.46 5.70
C MET A 1 -23.12 -27.96 5.84
N GLU A 2 -22.90 -27.46 7.05
CA GLU A 2 -22.34 -26.11 7.18
C GLU A 2 -21.04 -26.13 6.38
N THR A 3 -20.91 -25.22 5.41
CA THR A 3 -19.77 -25.18 4.51
C THR A 3 -18.51 -24.92 5.33
N GLU A 4 -17.37 -25.57 5.03
CA GLU A 4 -16.08 -25.32 5.68
C GLU A 4 -15.70 -23.83 5.73
N ALA A 5 -16.29 -22.98 4.88
CA ALA A 5 -16.11 -21.54 4.89
C ALA A 5 -16.76 -20.83 6.11
N ALA A 6 -17.82 -21.38 6.70
CA ALA A 6 -18.50 -20.77 7.86
C ALA A 6 -17.57 -20.65 9.08
N GLN A 7 -16.60 -21.56 9.22
CA GLN A 7 -15.66 -21.57 10.34
C GLN A 7 -14.59 -20.47 10.27
N TYR A 8 -14.46 -19.79 9.12
CA TYR A 8 -13.47 -18.74 8.91
C TYR A 8 -14.08 -17.33 8.91
N GLN A 9 -15.41 -17.21 8.93
CA GLN A 9 -16.08 -15.91 8.90
C GLN A 9 -15.83 -15.10 10.16
N VAL A 10 -15.67 -13.78 10.00
CA VAL A 10 -15.53 -12.85 11.11
C VAL A 10 -16.46 -11.67 10.92
N SER A 11 -17.05 -11.23 12.02
CA SER A 11 -17.95 -10.09 12.08
C SER A 11 -17.50 -9.12 13.17
N PRO A 12 -17.73 -7.81 13.02
CA PRO A 12 -17.49 -6.85 14.09
C PRO A 12 -18.42 -7.16 15.27
N GLY A 13 -18.00 -6.80 16.48
CA GLY A 13 -18.78 -7.05 17.70
C GLY A 13 -20.09 -6.24 17.73
N LEU A 14 -20.07 -5.05 17.13
CA LEU A 14 -21.25 -4.21 16.88
C LEU A 14 -21.44 -3.96 15.39
N LYS A 15 -22.70 -3.80 14.94
CA LYS A 15 -23.02 -3.50 13.53
C LYS A 15 -22.46 -2.11 13.15
N PRO A 16 -21.62 -2.00 12.11
CA PRO A 16 -21.12 -0.70 11.69
C PRO A 16 -22.21 0.24 11.20
N SER A 17 -22.04 1.53 11.47
CA SER A 17 -22.97 2.58 11.09
C SER A 17 -22.24 3.71 10.40
N SER A 18 -22.71 4.10 9.21
CA SER A 18 -22.14 5.23 8.48
C SER A 18 -22.69 6.58 8.93
N LYS A 19 -23.68 6.60 9.84
CA LYS A 19 -24.45 7.81 10.20
C LYS A 19 -23.56 8.91 10.79
N TYR A 20 -22.62 8.54 11.66
CA TYR A 20 -21.73 9.51 12.29
C TYR A 20 -20.76 10.11 11.25
N MET A 21 -20.17 9.26 10.41
CA MET A 21 -19.18 9.67 9.42
C MET A 21 -19.74 10.35 8.18
N ALA A 22 -21.04 10.26 7.92
CA ALA A 22 -21.67 10.82 6.72
C ALA A 22 -21.41 12.33 6.52
N ARG A 23 -21.25 13.10 7.61
CA ARG A 23 -20.96 14.54 7.54
C ARG A 23 -19.49 14.88 7.22
N TYR A 24 -18.60 13.90 7.31
CA TYR A 24 -17.15 14.04 7.09
C TYR A 24 -16.70 13.43 5.77
N SER A 25 -17.64 13.11 4.88
CA SER A 25 -17.34 12.62 3.55
C SER A 25 -17.98 13.52 2.50
N SER A 26 -17.22 13.83 1.46
CA SER A 26 -17.72 14.49 0.25
C SER A 26 -18.44 13.51 -0.68
N ILE A 27 -18.37 12.20 -0.40
CA ILE A 27 -18.95 11.14 -1.23
C ILE A 27 -19.84 10.21 -0.39
N PRO A 28 -20.85 9.55 -1.00
CA PRO A 28 -21.72 8.63 -0.27
C PRO A 28 -20.94 7.49 0.40
N ILE A 29 -21.17 7.29 1.70
CA ILE A 29 -20.59 6.16 2.44
C ILE A 29 -21.49 4.93 2.24
N ALA A 30 -20.95 3.87 1.63
CA ALA A 30 -21.64 2.59 1.52
C ALA A 30 -21.89 1.99 2.92
N THR A 31 -22.98 1.23 3.06
CA THR A 31 -23.12 0.30 4.18
C THR A 31 -21.93 -0.64 4.23
N TYR A 32 -21.53 -1.09 5.42
CA TYR A 32 -20.41 -2.02 5.54
C TYR A 32 -20.64 -3.32 4.77
N LEU A 33 -21.88 -3.83 4.78
CA LEU A 33 -22.31 -4.95 3.95
C LEU A 33 -23.04 -4.43 2.70
N TRP A 34 -22.43 -4.60 1.55
CA TRP A 34 -22.90 -4.11 0.24
C TRP A 34 -24.04 -4.94 -0.36
N GLY A 35 -24.42 -6.05 0.27
CA GLY A 35 -25.54 -6.91 -0.14
C GLY A 35 -26.92 -6.39 0.30
N GLU A 36 -26.98 -5.38 1.17
CA GLU A 36 -28.24 -4.75 1.58
C GLU A 36 -28.83 -3.92 0.40
N LYS A 37 -30.15 -3.97 0.23
CA LYS A 37 -30.87 -3.59 -1.01
C LYS A 37 -30.51 -2.19 -1.54
N SER A 38 -30.39 -2.12 -2.88
CA SER A 38 -30.20 -0.96 -3.75
C SER A 38 -28.77 -0.49 -4.08
N HIS A 39 -27.81 -1.41 -4.16
CA HIS A 39 -26.48 -1.08 -4.69
C HIS A 39 -26.52 -0.34 -6.04
N GLU A 40 -27.50 -0.63 -6.92
CA GLU A 40 -27.68 0.12 -8.17
C GLU A 40 -28.07 1.60 -7.95
N GLN A 41 -28.85 1.90 -6.91
CA GLN A 41 -29.15 3.29 -6.53
C GLN A 41 -27.95 3.97 -5.88
N TYR A 42 -27.19 3.24 -5.07
CA TYR A 42 -25.92 3.73 -4.51
C TYR A 42 -24.91 4.03 -5.63
N ALA A 43 -24.76 3.15 -6.61
CA ALA A 43 -23.86 3.36 -7.74
C ALA A 43 -24.23 4.63 -8.53
N LYS A 44 -25.52 4.94 -8.67
CA LYS A 44 -26.01 6.17 -9.32
C LYS A 44 -25.73 7.45 -8.52
N SER A 45 -25.43 7.35 -7.22
CA SER A 45 -25.06 8.51 -6.39
C SER A 45 -23.55 8.73 -6.29
N LEU A 46 -22.73 7.80 -6.80
CA LEU A 46 -21.28 7.95 -6.82
C LEU A 46 -20.87 9.04 -7.82
N PRO A 47 -19.95 9.94 -7.44
CA PRO A 47 -19.47 10.97 -8.35
C PRO A 47 -18.43 10.41 -9.33
N THR A 48 -18.32 11.06 -10.48
CA THR A 48 -17.11 10.99 -11.31
C THR A 48 -16.10 12.00 -10.78
N HIS A 49 -14.84 11.61 -10.61
CA HIS A 49 -13.82 12.52 -10.12
C HIS A 49 -13.19 13.28 -11.28
N SER A 50 -12.93 14.57 -11.08
CA SER A 50 -12.08 15.35 -11.97
C SER A 50 -10.63 14.88 -11.88
N GLY A 51 -9.87 15.10 -12.96
CA GLY A 51 -8.45 14.78 -13.00
C GLY A 51 -8.15 13.38 -13.53
N ASN A 52 -6.97 12.84 -13.20
CA ASN A 52 -6.56 11.48 -13.56
C ASN A 52 -6.71 11.14 -15.06
N VAL A 53 -6.48 12.12 -15.94
CA VAL A 53 -6.85 12.05 -17.36
C VAL A 53 -6.16 10.89 -18.07
N GLU A 54 -4.87 10.68 -17.81
CA GLU A 54 -4.15 9.56 -18.43
C GLU A 54 -4.63 8.21 -17.87
N ALA A 55 -4.85 8.09 -16.56
CA ALA A 55 -5.38 6.87 -15.96
C ALA A 55 -6.75 6.52 -16.57
N GLY A 56 -7.64 7.52 -16.73
CA GLY A 56 -8.92 7.35 -17.42
C GLY A 56 -8.76 6.88 -18.87
N SER A 57 -7.80 7.44 -19.61
CA SER A 57 -7.51 7.00 -20.98
C SER A 57 -6.96 5.57 -21.07
N LEU A 58 -6.27 5.11 -20.02
CA LEU A 58 -5.65 3.80 -19.95
C LEU A 58 -6.65 2.71 -19.56
N ILE A 59 -7.50 2.96 -18.57
CA ILE A 59 -8.48 2.00 -18.05
C ILE A 59 -9.81 2.00 -18.81
N GLY A 60 -10.09 3.07 -19.57
CA GLY A 60 -11.35 3.21 -20.29
C GLY A 60 -12.56 3.15 -19.36
N ASP A 61 -13.50 2.28 -19.69
CA ASP A 61 -14.74 2.10 -18.92
C ASP A 61 -14.55 1.22 -17.67
N GLY A 62 -13.34 0.73 -17.40
CA GLY A 62 -13.07 -0.14 -16.25
C GLY A 62 -13.67 -1.53 -16.39
N THR A 63 -13.84 -2.00 -17.63
CA THR A 63 -14.35 -3.35 -17.90
C THR A 63 -13.32 -4.42 -17.53
N TYR A 64 -13.76 -5.68 -17.47
CA TYR A 64 -12.82 -6.77 -17.29
C TYR A 64 -11.80 -6.84 -18.43
N GLU A 65 -12.26 -6.60 -19.65
CA GLU A 65 -11.46 -6.62 -20.87
C GLU A 65 -10.38 -5.53 -20.84
N ASP A 66 -10.69 -4.36 -20.27
CA ASP A 66 -9.69 -3.30 -20.04
C ASP A 66 -8.61 -3.75 -19.05
N VAL A 67 -9.00 -4.38 -17.93
CA VAL A 67 -8.08 -4.92 -16.93
C VAL A 67 -7.18 -6.00 -17.54
N GLU A 68 -7.76 -6.96 -18.26
CA GLU A 68 -7.00 -8.04 -18.91
C GLU A 68 -6.03 -7.51 -19.97
N ARG A 69 -6.45 -6.50 -20.75
CA ARG A 69 -5.59 -5.82 -21.72
C ARG A 69 -4.41 -5.15 -21.02
N LEU A 70 -4.65 -4.37 -19.97
CA LEU A 70 -3.60 -3.67 -19.24
C LEU A 70 -2.59 -4.63 -18.60
N VAL A 71 -3.05 -5.72 -17.96
CA VAL A 71 -2.15 -6.74 -17.40
C VAL A 71 -1.30 -7.40 -18.48
N SER A 72 -1.90 -7.68 -19.64
CA SER A 72 -1.16 -8.28 -20.77
C SER A 72 -0.19 -7.28 -21.42
N GLU A 73 -0.47 -5.98 -21.36
CA GLU A 73 0.44 -4.92 -21.77
C GLU A 73 1.60 -4.77 -20.78
N ALA A 74 1.31 -4.73 -19.47
CA ALA A 74 2.31 -4.68 -18.40
C ALA A 74 3.29 -5.86 -18.48
N LEU A 75 2.79 -7.09 -18.67
CA LEU A 75 3.64 -8.28 -18.83
C LEU A 75 4.57 -8.18 -20.04
N ARG A 76 4.11 -7.60 -21.16
CA ARG A 76 4.95 -7.38 -22.35
C ARG A 76 6.01 -6.30 -22.09
N MET A 77 5.63 -5.21 -21.44
CA MET A 77 6.52 -4.11 -21.09
C MET A 77 7.61 -4.58 -20.13
N ILE A 78 7.25 -5.27 -19.05
CA ILE A 78 8.23 -5.76 -18.07
C ILE A 78 9.15 -6.83 -18.70
N ALA A 79 8.62 -7.78 -19.49
CA ALA A 79 9.47 -8.73 -20.21
C ALA A 79 10.49 -8.02 -21.11
N HIS A 80 10.06 -6.99 -21.84
CA HIS A 80 10.97 -6.20 -22.67
C HIS A 80 12.07 -5.51 -21.86
N ILE A 81 11.73 -4.89 -20.72
CA ILE A 81 12.71 -4.24 -19.84
C ILE A 81 13.74 -5.28 -19.34
N TYR A 82 13.27 -6.44 -18.89
CA TYR A 82 14.14 -7.50 -18.38
C TYR A 82 15.05 -8.11 -19.46
N ASP A 83 14.55 -8.30 -20.69
CA ASP A 83 15.35 -8.80 -21.82
C ASP A 83 16.55 -7.88 -22.14
N THR A 84 16.45 -6.58 -21.86
CA THR A 84 17.59 -5.65 -22.04
C THR A 84 18.70 -5.85 -21.01
N ALA A 85 18.44 -6.56 -19.90
CA ALA A 85 19.44 -6.82 -18.85
C ALA A 85 20.60 -7.72 -19.31
N GLU A 86 20.39 -8.54 -20.34
CA GLU A 86 21.38 -9.49 -20.86
C GLU A 86 22.33 -8.91 -21.90
N LEU A 87 22.05 -7.68 -22.38
CA LEU A 87 22.80 -7.10 -23.46
C LEU A 87 24.08 -6.46 -22.93
N SER A 88 25.23 -6.91 -23.44
CA SER A 88 26.51 -6.17 -23.40
C SER A 88 26.46 -4.90 -24.28
N ALA A 89 25.32 -4.22 -24.27
CA ALA A 89 25.05 -3.03 -25.05
C ALA A 89 25.61 -1.80 -24.31
N PRO A 90 25.98 -0.73 -25.04
CA PRO A 90 26.24 0.56 -24.44
C PRO A 90 25.07 0.99 -23.55
N GLN A 91 25.34 1.64 -22.43
CA GLN A 91 24.35 2.07 -21.42
C GLN A 91 23.23 2.97 -22.00
N GLU A 92 23.48 3.60 -23.16
CA GLU A 92 22.52 4.42 -23.91
C GLU A 92 21.48 3.59 -24.69
N ALA A 93 21.68 2.28 -24.83
CA ALA A 93 20.82 1.37 -25.58
C ALA A 93 20.03 0.40 -24.68
N THR A 94 20.08 0.58 -23.36
CA THR A 94 19.40 -0.27 -22.38
C THR A 94 18.29 0.49 -21.66
N GLU A 95 17.14 -0.15 -21.47
CA GLU A 95 16.03 0.35 -20.64
C GLU A 95 16.35 0.26 -19.13
N LEU A 96 17.60 0.03 -18.77
CA LEU A 96 18.09 -0.07 -17.40
C LEU A 96 19.19 0.95 -17.15
N ALA A 97 18.97 1.83 -16.18
CA ALA A 97 19.99 2.73 -15.67
C ALA A 97 20.74 2.06 -14.51
N ALA A 98 22.07 2.02 -14.57
CA ALA A 98 22.88 1.79 -13.39
C ALA A 98 22.75 2.99 -12.44
N ILE A 99 22.39 2.73 -11.19
CA ILE A 99 22.12 3.76 -10.19
C ILE A 99 23.04 3.63 -8.98
N ARG A 100 23.39 4.76 -8.40
CA ARG A 100 24.18 4.85 -7.17
C ARG A 100 23.75 6.06 -6.35
N LEU A 101 23.97 6.01 -5.04
CA LEU A 101 23.86 7.21 -4.21
C LEU A 101 24.96 8.23 -4.58
N SER A 102 24.63 9.51 -4.42
CA SER A 102 25.61 10.60 -4.47
C SER A 102 26.69 10.44 -3.39
N GLU A 103 27.84 11.11 -3.58
CA GLU A 103 28.94 11.05 -2.60
C GLU A 103 28.53 11.54 -1.20
N ASP A 104 27.65 12.52 -1.13
CA ASP A 104 27.12 13.05 0.14
C ASP A 104 26.24 12.02 0.85
N LEU A 105 25.34 11.35 0.12
CA LEU A 105 24.51 10.29 0.68
C LEU A 105 25.32 9.06 1.06
N GLN A 106 26.33 8.69 0.26
CA GLN A 106 27.27 7.62 0.61
C GLN A 106 28.08 7.96 1.87
N THR A 107 28.56 9.19 1.98
CA THR A 107 29.30 9.66 3.15
C THR A 107 28.42 9.64 4.39
N TRP A 108 27.20 10.16 4.27
CA TRP A 108 26.21 10.10 5.34
C TRP A 108 25.92 8.65 5.76
N LYS A 109 25.64 7.75 4.80
CA LYS A 109 25.40 6.32 5.07
C LYS A 109 26.55 5.69 5.86
N ARG A 110 27.80 5.89 5.42
CA ARG A 110 28.99 5.39 6.12
C ARG A 110 29.10 5.92 7.56
N GLN A 111 28.84 7.21 7.77
CA GLN A 111 28.86 7.80 9.11
C GLN A 111 27.78 7.23 10.02
N GLN A 112 26.57 6.98 9.50
CA GLN A 112 25.50 6.36 10.27
C GLN A 112 25.86 4.91 10.64
N HIS A 113 26.34 4.13 9.68
CA HIS A 113 26.79 2.75 9.90
C HIS A 113 27.92 2.65 10.93
N GLN A 114 28.91 3.54 10.86
CA GLN A 114 29.99 3.62 11.86
C GLN A 114 29.48 3.94 13.27
N ALA A 115 28.37 4.67 13.37
CA ALA A 115 27.70 4.96 14.63
C ALA A 115 26.72 3.86 15.08
N GLY A 116 26.72 2.69 14.42
CA GLY A 116 25.79 1.59 14.71
C GLY A 116 24.36 1.85 14.27
N ARG A 117 24.10 2.91 13.50
CA ARG A 117 22.79 3.27 12.97
C ARG A 117 22.63 2.69 11.57
N ALA A 118 22.40 1.39 11.53
CA ALA A 118 22.12 0.64 10.32
C ALA A 118 20.73 0.01 10.40
N LEU A 119 20.06 -0.07 9.26
CA LEU A 119 18.86 -0.86 9.14
C LEU A 119 19.27 -2.33 8.98
N PRO A 120 18.73 -3.26 9.81
CA PRO A 120 19.06 -4.68 9.69
C PRO A 120 18.39 -5.30 8.46
N ARG A 121 18.81 -6.51 8.09
CA ARG A 121 18.12 -7.35 7.09
C ARG A 121 16.60 -7.41 7.34
N LYS A 122 15.84 -7.43 6.24
CA LYS A 122 14.39 -7.61 6.19
C LYS A 122 14.01 -8.88 6.95
N GLY A 123 12.98 -8.78 7.77
CA GLY A 123 12.34 -9.95 8.37
C GLY A 123 11.67 -10.80 7.29
N PHE A 124 11.29 -12.02 7.65
CA PHE A 124 10.62 -12.92 6.71
C PHE A 124 9.15 -12.55 6.45
N GLY A 125 8.56 -11.66 7.25
CA GLY A 125 7.14 -11.32 7.12
C GLY A 125 6.22 -12.49 7.49
N LEU A 126 6.70 -13.41 8.33
CA LEU A 126 6.06 -14.68 8.69
C LEU A 126 5.74 -14.75 10.19
N LYS A 127 6.01 -13.70 10.96
CA LYS A 127 5.72 -13.68 12.39
C LYS A 127 4.23 -13.92 12.61
N ARG A 128 3.89 -14.93 13.40
CA ARG A 128 2.50 -15.28 13.73
C ARG A 128 1.86 -14.19 14.58
N THR A 129 0.59 -13.89 14.33
CA THR A 129 -0.22 -13.01 15.17
C THR A 129 -0.42 -13.61 16.56
N PRO A 130 -0.30 -12.80 17.63
CA PRO A 130 -0.53 -13.28 18.99
C PRO A 130 -1.87 -14.01 19.13
N GLN A 131 -1.87 -15.13 19.86
CA GLN A 131 -3.08 -15.96 20.02
C GLN A 131 -4.25 -15.19 20.63
N SER A 132 -3.99 -14.25 21.55
CA SER A 132 -5.02 -13.38 22.14
C SER A 132 -5.74 -12.54 21.08
N MET A 133 -5.01 -12.00 20.11
CA MET A 133 -5.57 -11.20 19.02
C MET A 133 -6.34 -12.07 18.02
N LEU A 134 -5.81 -13.24 17.67
CA LEU A 134 -6.53 -14.21 16.85
C LEU A 134 -7.84 -14.63 17.51
N LYS A 135 -7.84 -14.81 18.83
CA LYS A 135 -9.05 -15.12 19.60
C LYS A 135 -10.07 -13.98 19.57
N SER A 136 -9.65 -12.73 19.75
CA SER A 136 -10.53 -11.56 19.62
C SER A 136 -11.20 -11.49 18.26
N LEU A 137 -10.48 -11.86 17.20
CA LEU A 137 -11.02 -11.88 15.84
C LEU A 137 -11.88 -13.12 15.56
N GLY A 138 -11.82 -14.19 16.37
CA GLY A 138 -12.40 -15.49 16.02
C GLY A 138 -11.61 -16.25 14.94
N ALA A 139 -10.32 -15.92 14.79
CA ALA A 139 -9.43 -16.39 13.73
C ALA A 139 -8.48 -17.54 14.15
N GLU A 140 -8.70 -18.15 15.32
CA GLU A 140 -7.78 -19.16 15.90
C GLU A 140 -7.60 -20.41 15.02
N HIS A 141 -8.63 -20.73 14.23
CA HIS A 141 -8.69 -21.92 13.38
C HIS A 141 -8.51 -21.62 11.90
N TRP A 142 -8.17 -20.38 11.54
CA TRP A 142 -7.90 -20.02 10.14
C TRP A 142 -6.71 -20.80 9.56
N PRO A 143 -6.62 -20.94 8.23
CA PRO A 143 -5.41 -21.43 7.57
C PRO A 143 -4.15 -20.70 8.07
N LEU A 144 -3.04 -21.40 8.28
CA LEU A 144 -1.81 -20.82 8.82
C LEU A 144 -1.30 -19.58 8.06
N PRO A 145 -1.32 -19.52 6.71
CA PRO A 145 -0.86 -18.32 6.01
C PRO A 145 -1.68 -17.06 6.35
N LEU A 146 -2.95 -17.21 6.75
CA LEU A 146 -3.81 -16.10 7.19
C LEU A 146 -3.54 -15.66 8.64
N GLN A 147 -2.83 -16.47 9.44
CA GLN A 147 -2.54 -16.17 10.85
C GLN A 147 -1.22 -15.41 11.07
N THR A 148 -0.52 -14.99 10.01
CA THR A 148 0.68 -14.17 10.12
C THR A 148 0.30 -12.70 10.34
N ASN A 149 1.12 -11.94 11.07
CA ASN A 149 0.94 -10.49 11.26
C ASN A 149 0.79 -9.77 9.93
N ASN A 150 1.64 -10.14 8.97
CA ASN A 150 1.66 -9.56 7.64
C ASN A 150 0.29 -9.74 6.96
N SER A 151 -0.30 -10.94 7.00
CA SER A 151 -1.61 -11.22 6.38
C SER A 151 -2.78 -10.62 7.16
N VAL A 152 -2.83 -10.84 8.49
CA VAL A 152 -3.92 -10.36 9.36
C VAL A 152 -4.05 -8.84 9.28
N PHE A 153 -2.93 -8.12 9.37
CA PHE A 153 -2.90 -6.66 9.33
C PHE A 153 -2.60 -6.07 7.93
N GLY A 154 -2.52 -6.93 6.92
CA GLY A 154 -2.41 -6.56 5.51
C GLY A 154 -3.72 -6.83 4.77
N VAL A 155 -3.71 -7.76 3.81
CA VAL A 155 -4.89 -8.05 2.96
C VAL A 155 -6.15 -8.42 3.75
N VAL A 156 -6.05 -9.08 4.91
CA VAL A 156 -7.22 -9.35 5.75
C VAL A 156 -7.79 -8.04 6.26
N TRP A 157 -6.98 -7.21 6.91
CA TRP A 157 -7.43 -5.92 7.45
C TRP A 157 -7.91 -4.94 6.38
N ALA A 158 -7.28 -4.95 5.20
CA ALA A 158 -7.75 -4.17 4.05
C ALA A 158 -9.18 -4.57 3.66
N ASN A 159 -9.46 -5.87 3.54
CA ASN A 159 -10.81 -6.34 3.27
C ASN A 159 -11.77 -6.04 4.44
N LEU A 160 -11.32 -6.17 5.69
CA LEU A 160 -12.13 -5.80 6.88
C LEU A 160 -12.47 -4.31 6.88
N ALA A 161 -11.58 -3.41 6.46
CA ALA A 161 -11.87 -1.98 6.37
C ALA A 161 -12.83 -1.65 5.21
N ILE A 162 -12.72 -2.38 4.10
CA ILE A 162 -13.49 -2.17 2.88
C ILE A 162 -14.95 -2.65 3.05
N GLY A 163 -15.14 -3.86 3.59
CA GLY A 163 -16.42 -4.56 3.60
C GLY A 163 -16.61 -5.47 2.39
N ALA A 164 -17.78 -6.10 2.31
CA ALA A 164 -18.14 -7.01 1.21
C ALA A 164 -19.65 -7.14 1.08
N CYS A 165 -20.14 -8.01 0.19
CA CYS A 165 -21.57 -8.31 0.06
C CYS A 165 -22.18 -8.82 1.39
N ASP A 166 -21.48 -9.74 2.03
CA ASP A 166 -21.80 -10.41 3.29
C ASP A 166 -20.49 -10.97 3.88
N PHE A 167 -20.53 -11.53 5.10
CA PHE A 167 -19.34 -12.06 5.77
C PHE A 167 -18.73 -13.29 5.08
N GLU A 168 -19.53 -14.07 4.38
CA GLU A 168 -19.05 -15.22 3.60
C GLU A 168 -18.24 -14.76 2.38
N THR A 169 -18.72 -13.73 1.69
CA THR A 169 -17.99 -13.08 0.58
C THR A 169 -16.74 -12.37 1.09
N LEU A 170 -16.82 -11.71 2.26
CA LEU A 170 -15.67 -11.07 2.91
C LEU A 170 -14.55 -12.08 3.17
N CYS A 171 -14.92 -13.27 3.66
CA CYS A 171 -13.98 -14.37 3.86
C CYS A 171 -13.28 -14.78 2.58
N SER A 172 -14.06 -15.04 1.54
CA SER A 172 -13.51 -15.38 0.23
C SER A 172 -12.63 -14.25 -0.35
N ASN A 173 -12.93 -12.99 -0.07
CA ASN A 173 -12.14 -11.86 -0.53
C ASN A 173 -10.75 -11.83 0.10
N TYR A 174 -10.62 -11.93 1.43
CA TYR A 174 -9.28 -11.94 2.04
C TYR A 174 -8.51 -13.23 1.75
N CYS A 175 -9.18 -14.37 1.52
CA CYS A 175 -8.52 -15.60 1.08
C CYS A 175 -7.98 -15.49 -0.35
N GLY A 176 -8.74 -14.90 -1.27
CA GLY A 176 -8.30 -14.70 -2.66
C GLY A 176 -7.15 -13.71 -2.77
N ASP A 177 -7.22 -12.61 -2.01
CA ASP A 177 -6.20 -11.56 -2.01
C ASP A 177 -4.87 -12.00 -1.38
N MET A 178 -4.83 -13.16 -0.70
CA MET A 178 -3.57 -13.77 -0.25
C MET A 178 -2.59 -14.01 -1.41
N ALA A 179 -3.07 -14.04 -2.66
CA ALA A 179 -2.27 -14.04 -3.87
C ALA A 179 -1.13 -13.00 -3.86
N PHE A 180 -1.36 -11.84 -3.24
CA PHE A 180 -0.34 -10.81 -2.99
C PHE A 180 0.94 -11.41 -2.37
N TYR A 181 0.80 -12.26 -1.35
CA TYR A 181 1.94 -12.89 -0.65
C TYR A 181 2.65 -13.99 -1.44
N TYR A 182 2.25 -14.26 -2.70
CA TYR A 182 3.10 -15.05 -3.59
C TYR A 182 4.45 -14.35 -3.78
N GLU A 183 4.44 -13.02 -3.90
CA GLU A 183 5.63 -12.16 -3.87
C GLU A 183 6.28 -12.06 -2.48
N HIS A 184 5.80 -12.78 -1.49
CA HIS A 184 6.45 -12.90 -0.19
C HIS A 184 6.89 -14.34 0.09
N GLY A 185 6.74 -15.22 -0.90
CA GLY A 185 7.24 -16.60 -0.84
C GLY A 185 6.38 -17.50 0.02
N TYR A 186 5.15 -17.08 0.36
CA TYR A 186 4.25 -17.88 1.20
C TYR A 186 3.96 -19.25 0.62
N HIS A 187 3.91 -19.36 -0.71
CA HIS A 187 3.76 -20.62 -1.44
C HIS A 187 4.89 -21.64 -1.20
N LYS A 188 6.06 -21.19 -0.74
CA LYS A 188 7.19 -22.07 -0.37
C LYS A 188 7.12 -22.55 1.07
N VAL A 189 6.44 -21.78 1.94
CA VAL A 189 6.43 -21.99 3.39
C VAL A 189 5.18 -22.73 3.85
N PHE A 190 4.03 -22.40 3.27
CA PHE A 190 2.72 -22.92 3.68
C PHE A 190 2.18 -23.86 2.59
N PRO A 191 2.14 -25.19 2.82
CA PRO A 191 1.59 -26.14 1.87
C PRO A 191 0.14 -25.82 1.47
N GLU A 192 -0.67 -25.29 2.38
CA GLU A 192 -2.07 -24.94 2.16
C GLU A 192 -2.28 -23.59 1.46
N PHE A 193 -1.22 -22.86 1.12
CA PHE A 193 -1.32 -21.50 0.56
C PHE A 193 -2.10 -21.47 -0.75
N GLN A 194 -1.76 -22.38 -1.67
CA GLN A 194 -2.39 -22.42 -2.98
C GLN A 194 -3.86 -22.83 -2.89
N ASP A 195 -4.18 -23.76 -2.00
CA ASP A 195 -5.54 -24.25 -1.76
C ASP A 195 -6.39 -23.17 -1.08
N THR A 196 -5.81 -22.41 -0.14
CA THR A 196 -6.46 -21.24 0.48
C THR A 196 -6.91 -20.23 -0.58
N ILE A 197 -6.04 -19.90 -1.54
CA ILE A 197 -6.36 -18.96 -2.62
C ILE A 197 -7.38 -19.56 -3.59
N ASN A 198 -7.18 -20.81 -4.01
CA ASN A 198 -7.99 -21.41 -5.06
C ASN A 198 -9.39 -21.79 -4.57
N ASP A 199 -9.51 -22.45 -3.43
CA ASP A 199 -10.76 -23.07 -3.00
C ASP A 199 -11.57 -22.13 -2.11
N LEU A 200 -10.94 -21.54 -1.10
CA LEU A 200 -11.59 -20.59 -0.18
C LEU A 200 -11.69 -19.19 -0.79
N GLY A 201 -10.73 -18.80 -1.63
CA GLY A 201 -10.73 -17.53 -2.36
C GLY A 201 -11.53 -17.61 -3.66
N HIS A 202 -10.91 -18.10 -4.73
CA HIS A 202 -11.38 -17.92 -6.09
C HIS A 202 -12.52 -18.85 -6.53
N GLY A 203 -12.55 -20.07 -5.99
CA GLY A 203 -13.53 -21.11 -6.26
C GLY A 203 -14.76 -21.05 -5.36
N HIS A 204 -14.82 -20.07 -4.47
CA HIS A 204 -15.88 -19.99 -3.47
C HIS A 204 -17.25 -19.72 -4.10
N ARG A 205 -18.13 -20.74 -4.10
CA ARG A 205 -19.39 -20.75 -4.87
C ARG A 205 -20.33 -19.61 -4.51
N HIS A 206 -20.56 -19.35 -3.22
CA HIS A 206 -21.44 -18.27 -2.78
C HIS A 206 -20.92 -16.93 -3.27
N ALA A 207 -19.62 -16.72 -3.14
CA ALA A 207 -19.02 -15.45 -3.46
C ALA A 207 -19.02 -15.20 -4.98
N LEU A 208 -18.85 -16.25 -5.80
CA LEU A 208 -19.07 -16.22 -7.26
C LEU A 208 -20.53 -15.95 -7.66
N SER A 209 -21.49 -16.18 -6.78
CA SER A 209 -22.90 -15.86 -7.07
C SER A 209 -23.28 -14.39 -6.78
N THR A 210 -22.42 -13.64 -6.10
CA THR A 210 -22.66 -12.22 -5.79
C THR A 210 -22.42 -11.31 -7.00
N PHE A 211 -23.03 -10.12 -6.98
CA PHE A 211 -23.04 -9.18 -8.12
C PHE A 211 -21.67 -8.90 -8.77
N ALA A 212 -20.67 -8.52 -7.97
CA ALA A 212 -19.32 -8.21 -8.46
C ALA A 212 -18.31 -9.34 -8.20
N GLY A 213 -18.76 -10.43 -7.56
CA GLY A 213 -17.93 -11.56 -7.18
C GLY A 213 -17.18 -12.20 -8.36
N PRO A 214 -17.84 -12.59 -9.46
CA PRO A 214 -17.17 -13.15 -10.63
C PRO A 214 -16.07 -12.25 -11.19
N TYR A 215 -16.33 -10.94 -11.26
CA TYR A 215 -15.39 -9.95 -11.81
C TYR A 215 -14.13 -9.86 -10.95
N ARG A 216 -14.29 -9.78 -9.62
CA ARG A 216 -13.16 -9.77 -8.68
C ARG A 216 -12.24 -10.97 -8.89
N ARG A 217 -12.79 -12.19 -8.95
CA ARG A 217 -11.99 -13.42 -9.03
C ARG A 217 -11.35 -13.58 -10.40
N LYS A 218 -12.07 -13.23 -11.47
CA LYS A 218 -11.54 -13.25 -12.84
C LYS A 218 -10.37 -12.27 -13.00
N ALA A 219 -10.47 -11.07 -12.40
CA ALA A 219 -9.40 -10.08 -12.39
C ALA A 219 -8.24 -10.50 -11.46
N ALA A 220 -8.52 -11.01 -10.27
CA ALA A 220 -7.48 -11.52 -9.35
C ALA A 220 -6.62 -12.62 -10.01
N ALA A 221 -7.21 -13.48 -10.85
CA ALA A 221 -6.45 -14.45 -11.64
C ALA A 221 -5.45 -13.79 -12.62
N GLN A 222 -5.78 -12.64 -13.20
CA GLN A 222 -4.84 -11.86 -14.02
C GLN A 222 -3.73 -11.25 -13.16
N GLY A 223 -4.03 -10.83 -11.92
CA GLY A 223 -3.02 -10.35 -10.97
C GLY A 223 -2.02 -11.44 -10.61
N ILE A 224 -2.50 -12.65 -10.32
CA ILE A 224 -1.65 -13.83 -10.10
C ILE A 224 -0.77 -14.10 -11.32
N ARG A 225 -1.33 -14.00 -12.53
CA ARG A 225 -0.57 -14.17 -13.78
C ARG A 225 0.55 -13.14 -13.89
N TYR A 226 0.29 -11.88 -13.56
CA TYR A 226 1.30 -10.83 -13.52
C TYR A 226 2.43 -11.15 -12.53
N ILE A 227 2.09 -11.40 -11.26
CA ILE A 227 3.05 -11.66 -10.18
C ILE A 227 3.97 -12.83 -10.54
N ARG A 228 3.39 -13.94 -11.01
CA ARG A 228 4.18 -15.12 -11.41
C ARG A 228 5.11 -14.80 -12.59
N GLY A 229 4.60 -14.09 -13.60
CA GLY A 229 5.42 -13.66 -14.73
C GLY A 229 6.60 -12.77 -14.31
N LYS A 230 6.36 -11.79 -13.42
CA LYS A 230 7.42 -10.93 -12.86
C LYS A 230 8.44 -11.75 -12.08
N VAL A 231 8.00 -12.63 -11.17
CA VAL A 231 8.89 -13.48 -10.36
C VAL A 231 9.75 -14.40 -11.23
N ASP A 232 9.19 -14.94 -12.31
CA ASP A 232 9.94 -15.77 -13.27
C ASP A 232 11.04 -14.95 -13.97
N LEU A 233 10.73 -13.71 -14.39
CA LEU A 233 11.70 -12.79 -15.00
C LEU A 233 12.80 -12.37 -14.01
N GLU A 234 12.44 -12.02 -12.78
CA GLU A 234 13.40 -11.73 -11.69
C GLU A 234 14.34 -12.91 -11.46
N THR A 235 13.80 -14.13 -11.39
CA THR A 235 14.57 -15.35 -11.19
C THR A 235 15.52 -15.61 -12.36
N MET A 236 15.07 -15.37 -13.58
CA MET A 236 15.88 -15.57 -14.79
C MET A 236 17.07 -14.60 -14.85
N HIS A 237 16.85 -13.32 -14.55
CA HIS A 237 17.85 -12.28 -14.76
C HIS A 237 18.57 -11.83 -13.47
N TYR A 238 18.32 -12.48 -12.33
CA TYR A 238 18.73 -12.02 -10.99
C TYR A 238 20.19 -11.54 -10.85
N ARG A 239 21.13 -12.12 -11.61
CA ARG A 239 22.56 -11.76 -11.56
C ARG A 239 22.86 -10.40 -12.17
N ASN A 240 22.01 -9.93 -13.10
CA ASN A 240 22.25 -8.76 -13.92
C ASN A 240 21.44 -7.54 -13.47
N LEU A 241 20.56 -7.69 -12.48
CA LEU A 241 19.68 -6.63 -11.98
C LEU A 241 20.30 -5.74 -10.87
N PRO A 242 21.26 -6.19 -10.03
CA PRO A 242 21.73 -5.39 -8.90
C PRO A 242 22.24 -4.00 -9.28
N GLY A 243 21.80 -2.99 -8.51
CA GLY A 243 22.16 -1.59 -8.74
C GLY A 243 21.57 -0.99 -10.02
N LYS A 244 20.49 -1.57 -10.57
CA LYS A 244 19.80 -1.04 -11.75
C LYS A 244 18.37 -0.62 -11.42
N SER A 245 17.86 0.31 -12.21
CA SER A 245 16.48 0.78 -12.21
C SER A 245 16.00 0.91 -13.66
N ALA A 246 14.73 0.60 -13.90
CA ALA A 246 14.12 0.74 -15.21
C ALA A 246 13.98 2.21 -15.61
N ARG A 247 14.30 2.50 -16.86
CA ARG A 247 13.93 3.73 -17.56
C ARG A 247 12.55 3.52 -18.15
N VAL A 248 11.59 4.31 -17.71
CA VAL A 248 10.21 4.20 -18.18
C VAL A 248 9.62 5.59 -18.37
N ASP A 249 8.78 5.72 -19.39
CA ASP A 249 7.93 6.88 -19.54
C ASP A 249 6.76 6.82 -18.54
N ARG A 250 6.05 7.94 -18.38
CA ARG A 250 4.95 8.02 -17.40
C ARG A 250 3.83 7.03 -17.70
N ARG A 251 3.60 6.72 -18.98
CA ARG A 251 2.56 5.78 -19.41
C ARG A 251 2.91 4.35 -19.03
N THR A 252 4.13 3.91 -19.33
CA THR A 252 4.66 2.58 -19.01
C THR A 252 4.64 2.37 -17.50
N MET A 253 5.08 3.38 -16.73
CA MET A 253 4.97 3.34 -15.27
C MET A 253 3.53 3.09 -14.82
N GLN A 254 2.54 3.84 -15.31
CA GLN A 254 1.14 3.64 -14.91
C GLN A 254 0.60 2.25 -15.28
N VAL A 255 0.93 1.74 -16.46
CA VAL A 255 0.47 0.41 -16.90
C VAL A 255 1.07 -0.70 -16.03
N VAL A 256 2.36 -0.60 -15.73
CA VAL A 256 3.07 -1.58 -14.91
C VAL A 256 2.62 -1.49 -13.45
N SER A 257 2.64 -0.29 -12.84
CA SER A 257 2.25 -0.07 -11.44
C SER A 257 0.81 -0.48 -11.13
N PHE A 258 -0.12 -0.35 -12.09
CA PHE A 258 -1.48 -0.88 -11.92
C PHE A 258 -1.46 -2.39 -11.61
N SER A 259 -0.58 -3.14 -12.26
CA SER A 259 -0.44 -4.59 -12.07
C SER A 259 0.43 -4.95 -10.86
N GLU A 260 1.46 -4.15 -10.55
CA GLU A 260 2.33 -4.30 -9.36
C GLU A 260 1.54 -4.28 -8.05
N SER A 261 0.43 -3.53 -8.01
CA SER A 261 -0.47 -3.50 -6.85
C SER A 261 -0.95 -4.89 -6.40
N SER A 262 -0.94 -5.89 -7.31
CA SER A 262 -1.22 -7.30 -7.02
C SER A 262 -2.62 -7.60 -6.44
N LEU A 263 -3.46 -6.57 -6.30
CA LEU A 263 -4.82 -6.60 -5.75
C LEU A 263 -5.86 -6.14 -6.78
N ILE A 264 -5.59 -6.34 -8.08
CA ILE A 264 -6.44 -5.88 -9.18
C ILE A 264 -7.86 -6.46 -9.16
N GLY A 265 -8.09 -7.56 -8.43
CA GLY A 265 -9.43 -8.07 -8.15
C GLY A 265 -10.30 -7.08 -7.37
N MET A 266 -9.70 -6.37 -6.40
CA MET A 266 -10.36 -5.32 -5.63
C MET A 266 -10.72 -4.12 -6.51
N ALA A 267 -9.80 -3.72 -7.40
CA ALA A 267 -10.05 -2.66 -8.38
C ALA A 267 -11.22 -3.01 -9.30
N ALA A 268 -11.23 -4.23 -9.85
CA ALA A 268 -12.32 -4.70 -10.71
C ALA A 268 -13.66 -4.78 -9.98
N GLU A 269 -13.68 -5.19 -8.71
CA GLU A 269 -14.90 -5.12 -7.89
C GLU A 269 -15.38 -3.68 -7.72
N ALA A 270 -14.48 -2.76 -7.37
CA ALA A 270 -14.82 -1.34 -7.19
C ALA A 270 -15.41 -0.75 -8.49
N MET A 271 -14.76 -0.93 -9.63
CA MET A 271 -15.26 -0.45 -10.93
C MET A 271 -16.61 -1.08 -11.27
N LYS A 272 -16.77 -2.39 -11.07
CA LYS A 272 -18.04 -3.08 -11.31
C LYS A 272 -19.19 -2.55 -10.43
N ARG A 273 -18.86 -2.05 -9.24
CA ARG A 273 -19.76 -1.44 -8.28
C ARG A 273 -20.08 0.05 -8.57
N GLY A 274 -19.53 0.59 -9.65
CA GLY A 274 -19.81 1.94 -10.14
C GLY A 274 -18.86 3.02 -9.60
N PHE A 275 -17.79 2.66 -8.90
CA PHE A 275 -16.73 3.62 -8.58
C PHE A 275 -15.99 4.03 -9.85
N ASP A 276 -15.59 5.31 -9.92
CA ASP A 276 -14.94 5.91 -11.07
C ASP A 276 -13.66 5.14 -11.49
N PRO A 277 -13.62 4.53 -12.69
CA PRO A 277 -12.47 3.78 -13.17
C PRO A 277 -11.16 4.57 -13.17
N ALA A 278 -11.18 5.86 -13.52
CA ALA A 278 -9.98 6.68 -13.58
C ALA A 278 -9.37 6.89 -12.19
N ALA A 279 -10.23 7.15 -11.19
CA ALA A 279 -9.81 7.26 -9.80
C ALA A 279 -9.32 5.92 -9.24
N VAL A 280 -10.04 4.83 -9.52
CA VAL A 280 -9.63 3.48 -9.11
C VAL A 280 -8.26 3.13 -9.68
N MET A 281 -8.02 3.34 -10.97
CA MET A 281 -6.71 3.08 -11.58
C MET A 281 -5.61 3.94 -10.94
N ALA A 282 -5.85 5.24 -10.77
CA ALA A 282 -4.87 6.13 -10.14
C ALA A 282 -4.53 5.71 -8.70
N ASP A 283 -5.53 5.26 -7.92
CA ASP A 283 -5.31 4.73 -6.58
C ASP A 283 -4.48 3.43 -6.61
N MET A 284 -4.72 2.54 -7.57
CA MET A 284 -3.92 1.32 -7.71
C MET A 284 -2.48 1.64 -8.13
N VAL A 285 -2.27 2.62 -9.03
CA VAL A 285 -0.94 3.09 -9.41
C VAL A 285 -0.21 3.67 -8.21
N PHE A 286 -0.89 4.48 -7.37
CA PHE A 286 -0.28 5.06 -6.16
C PHE A 286 0.10 4.02 -5.10
N SER A 287 -0.49 2.82 -5.13
CA SER A 287 -0.10 1.77 -4.17
C SER A 287 1.38 1.38 -4.28
N SER A 288 1.99 1.48 -5.48
CA SER A 288 3.41 1.23 -5.70
C SER A 288 4.32 2.27 -5.00
N PRO A 289 4.23 3.59 -5.23
CA PRO A 289 5.04 4.54 -4.48
C PRO A 289 4.74 4.50 -2.97
N ALA A 290 3.53 4.10 -2.56
CA ALA A 290 3.21 3.90 -1.15
C ALA A 290 3.98 2.75 -0.49
N THR A 291 4.35 1.72 -1.25
CA THR A 291 5.25 0.65 -0.79
C THR A 291 6.72 0.99 -1.01
N ASP A 292 7.05 1.54 -2.17
CA ASP A 292 8.44 1.74 -2.60
C ASP A 292 9.15 2.81 -1.78
N VAL A 293 8.41 3.76 -1.20
CA VAL A 293 8.95 4.79 -0.30
C VAL A 293 9.68 4.17 0.90
N VAL A 294 9.26 2.99 1.37
CA VAL A 294 9.95 2.30 2.48
C VAL A 294 11.00 1.29 2.00
N ASP A 295 11.17 1.13 0.69
CA ASP A 295 12.07 0.15 0.09
C ASP A 295 13.14 0.76 -0.84
N VAL A 296 13.14 2.08 -1.06
CA VAL A 296 14.11 2.83 -1.89
C VAL A 296 15.56 2.38 -1.67
N GLY A 297 16.02 2.33 -0.42
CA GLY A 297 17.41 1.95 -0.14
C GLY A 297 17.66 0.45 -0.18
N SER A 298 16.61 -0.35 0.05
CA SER A 298 16.65 -1.80 -0.08
C SER A 298 16.80 -2.19 -1.55
N ASP A 299 16.09 -1.54 -2.47
CA ASP A 299 16.08 -1.90 -3.88
C ASP A 299 17.36 -1.51 -4.63
N LEU A 300 18.09 -0.52 -4.13
CA LEU A 300 19.45 -0.24 -4.60
C LEU A 300 20.38 -1.46 -4.49
N GLY A 301 20.23 -2.26 -3.44
CA GLY A 301 20.99 -3.50 -3.24
C GLY A 301 20.27 -4.76 -3.71
N ASN A 302 18.93 -4.74 -3.66
CA ASN A 302 18.07 -5.89 -3.86
C ASN A 302 17.60 -6.10 -5.32
N SER A 303 17.80 -5.12 -6.20
CA SER A 303 17.58 -5.26 -7.64
C SER A 303 16.12 -5.33 -8.10
N ASP A 304 15.16 -4.81 -7.33
CA ASP A 304 13.84 -4.54 -7.93
C ASP A 304 14.00 -3.34 -8.86
N ILE A 305 13.96 -3.62 -10.16
CA ILE A 305 14.16 -2.60 -11.18
C ILE A 305 12.93 -1.71 -11.34
N MET A 306 11.76 -2.13 -10.86
CA MET A 306 10.53 -1.34 -10.87
C MET A 306 10.31 -0.75 -9.48
N ASN A 307 10.94 0.40 -9.23
CA ASN A 307 10.75 1.18 -8.01
C ASN A 307 10.33 2.60 -8.38
N SER A 308 9.13 2.99 -7.95
CA SER A 308 8.46 4.24 -8.33
C SER A 308 9.30 5.49 -8.08
N PHE A 309 10.19 5.47 -7.08
CA PHE A 309 11.09 6.58 -6.77
C PHE A 309 12.34 6.58 -7.66
N LEU A 310 12.90 5.39 -7.91
CA LEU A 310 14.16 5.22 -8.64
C LEU A 310 13.98 5.18 -10.16
N ASN A 311 12.78 4.94 -10.67
CA ASN A 311 12.47 4.87 -12.10
C ASN A 311 12.31 6.25 -12.77
N THR A 312 12.18 7.31 -11.97
CA THR A 312 11.98 8.67 -12.47
C THR A 312 13.15 9.12 -13.34
N SER A 313 12.87 9.95 -14.35
CA SER A 313 13.89 10.53 -15.22
C SER A 313 14.87 11.43 -14.44
N ASP A 314 14.44 11.99 -13.31
CA ASP A 314 15.29 12.73 -12.38
C ASP A 314 16.49 11.86 -11.90
N VAL A 315 16.24 10.57 -11.64
CA VAL A 315 17.26 9.60 -11.24
C VAL A 315 17.93 8.96 -12.46
N THR A 316 17.15 8.38 -13.35
CA THR A 316 17.67 7.44 -14.35
C THR A 316 18.50 8.10 -15.46
N ASN A 317 18.28 9.39 -15.75
CA ASN A 317 19.09 10.13 -16.73
C ASN A 317 20.53 10.34 -16.25
N SER A 318 20.73 10.57 -14.94
CA SER A 318 22.05 10.77 -14.37
C SER A 318 22.67 9.50 -13.79
N GLY A 319 21.84 8.53 -13.39
CA GLY A 319 22.24 7.36 -12.61
C GLY A 319 22.65 7.70 -11.17
N VAL A 320 22.36 8.92 -10.69
CA VAL A 320 22.80 9.39 -9.37
C VAL A 320 21.59 9.79 -8.54
N VAL A 321 21.37 9.07 -7.44
CA VAL A 321 20.36 9.38 -6.44
C VAL A 321 20.91 10.43 -5.49
N THR A 322 20.29 11.60 -5.43
CA THR A 322 20.63 12.70 -4.50
C THR A 322 19.50 12.93 -3.50
N GLU A 323 19.81 13.65 -2.41
CA GLU A 323 18.80 14.05 -1.43
C GLU A 323 17.71 14.93 -2.07
N ASP A 324 18.10 15.89 -2.91
CA ASP A 324 17.17 16.81 -3.57
C ASP A 324 16.25 16.06 -4.55
N ILE A 325 16.79 15.15 -5.36
CA ILE A 325 15.98 14.33 -6.28
C ILE A 325 14.96 13.50 -5.50
N LEU A 326 15.39 12.82 -4.43
CA LEU A 326 14.48 12.02 -3.61
C LEU A 326 13.36 12.88 -3.00
N ARG A 327 13.67 14.10 -2.54
CA ARG A 327 12.64 15.01 -2.02
C ARG A 327 11.66 15.47 -3.10
N THR A 328 12.13 15.82 -4.29
CA THR A 328 11.25 16.28 -5.36
C THR A 328 10.32 15.16 -5.84
N VAL A 329 10.85 13.94 -5.96
CA VAL A 329 10.05 12.76 -6.31
C VAL A 329 9.07 12.41 -5.18
N TYR A 330 9.51 12.47 -3.92
CA TYR A 330 8.63 12.31 -2.76
C TYR A 330 7.48 13.31 -2.78
N ASP A 331 7.78 14.59 -3.01
CA ASP A 331 6.78 15.66 -3.05
C ASP A 331 5.75 15.39 -4.16
N ALA A 332 6.22 15.05 -5.36
CA ALA A 332 5.37 14.67 -6.49
C ALA A 332 4.39 13.55 -6.11
N TYR A 333 4.85 12.44 -5.52
CA TYR A 333 3.95 11.36 -5.08
C TYR A 333 3.07 11.76 -3.91
N SER A 334 3.57 12.52 -2.95
CA SER A 334 2.79 13.00 -1.81
C SER A 334 1.59 13.84 -2.27
N TYR A 335 1.74 14.61 -3.35
CA TYR A 335 0.66 15.42 -3.92
C TYR A 335 -0.39 14.55 -4.63
N THR A 336 0.03 13.46 -5.27
CA THR A 336 -0.90 12.53 -5.96
C THR A 336 -1.84 11.78 -5.02
N CYS A 337 -1.41 11.51 -3.78
CA CYS A 337 -2.24 10.77 -2.83
C CYS A 337 -3.20 11.62 -2.01
N ALA A 338 -3.05 12.95 -2.03
CA ALA A 338 -3.79 13.83 -1.13
C ALA A 338 -5.31 13.63 -1.22
N ARG A 339 -5.84 13.55 -2.45
CA ARG A 339 -7.27 13.35 -2.70
C ARG A 339 -7.75 11.93 -2.39
N ILE A 340 -6.86 10.94 -2.48
CA ILE A 340 -7.14 9.55 -2.06
C ILE A 340 -7.56 9.56 -0.59
N PHE A 341 -6.76 10.21 0.25
CA PHE A 341 -6.91 10.17 1.70
C PHE A 341 -7.88 11.20 2.29
N THR A 342 -8.14 12.30 1.59
CA THR A 342 -8.99 13.38 2.12
C THR A 342 -10.38 13.43 1.51
N GLU A 343 -10.51 13.16 0.20
CA GLU A 343 -11.80 13.22 -0.50
C GLU A 343 -12.39 11.82 -0.71
N ARG A 344 -11.56 10.87 -1.13
CA ARG A 344 -11.98 9.54 -1.58
C ARG A 344 -11.85 8.45 -0.52
N TRP A 345 -11.58 8.81 0.74
CA TRP A 345 -11.25 7.88 1.83
C TRP A 345 -12.26 6.74 2.05
N THR A 346 -13.51 6.89 1.59
CA THR A 346 -14.55 5.86 1.73
C THR A 346 -14.52 4.81 0.61
N THR A 347 -13.84 5.09 -0.51
CA THR A 347 -13.76 4.18 -1.65
C THR A 347 -12.91 2.95 -1.31
N PRO A 348 -13.17 1.77 -1.91
CA PRO A 348 -12.41 0.55 -1.62
C PRO A 348 -10.90 0.71 -1.81
N THR A 349 -10.47 1.34 -2.89
CA THR A 349 -9.05 1.52 -3.22
C THR A 349 -8.36 2.58 -2.38
N ALA A 350 -9.06 3.63 -1.95
CA ALA A 350 -8.51 4.57 -0.97
C ALA A 350 -8.30 3.91 0.39
N LYS A 351 -9.24 3.07 0.84
CA LYS A 351 -9.10 2.31 2.09
C LYS A 351 -7.95 1.32 2.02
N MET A 352 -7.76 0.64 0.89
CA MET A 352 -6.58 -0.20 0.64
C MET A 352 -5.29 0.61 0.76
N ASN A 353 -5.20 1.76 0.08
CA ASN A 353 -4.02 2.63 0.17
C ASN A 353 -3.78 3.13 1.59
N ALA A 354 -4.85 3.47 2.33
CA ALA A 354 -4.76 3.93 3.71
C ALA A 354 -4.24 2.84 4.65
N GLN A 355 -4.39 1.56 4.29
CA GLN A 355 -3.83 0.45 5.05
C GLN A 355 -2.34 0.25 4.81
N LEU A 356 -1.75 0.76 3.73
CA LEU A 356 -0.32 0.55 3.47
C LEU A 356 0.53 1.17 4.59
N TYR A 357 0.15 2.35 5.09
CA TYR A 357 0.85 3.01 6.20
C TYR A 357 0.91 2.16 7.49
N PRO A 358 -0.23 1.77 8.12
CA PRO A 358 -0.19 0.88 9.29
C PRO A 358 0.36 -0.51 8.94
N TRP A 359 0.18 -1.00 7.71
CA TRP A 359 0.79 -2.27 7.29
C TRP A 359 2.32 -2.21 7.34
N HIS A 360 2.96 -1.12 6.90
CA HIS A 360 4.41 -0.96 7.06
C HIS A 360 4.86 -0.96 8.53
N MET A 361 4.04 -0.42 9.44
CA MET A 361 4.31 -0.46 10.89
C MET A 361 4.21 -1.86 11.47
N LEU A 362 3.20 -2.63 11.04
CA LEU A 362 2.87 -3.94 11.61
C LEU A 362 3.60 -5.10 10.93
N ASN A 363 4.15 -4.86 9.75
CA ASN A 363 4.93 -5.83 8.99
C ASN A 363 6.38 -5.88 9.50
N ASP A 364 6.75 -7.02 10.06
CA ASP A 364 8.10 -7.31 10.58
C ASP A 364 9.17 -7.40 9.46
N ARG A 365 8.77 -7.37 8.19
CA ARG A 365 9.67 -7.20 7.05
C ARG A 365 10.15 -5.76 6.89
N HIS A 366 9.27 -4.79 7.15
CA HIS A 366 9.51 -3.40 6.75
C HIS A 366 10.25 -2.56 7.78
N PHE A 367 10.21 -2.93 9.07
CA PHE A 367 10.90 -2.18 10.14
C PHE A 367 10.61 -0.66 10.12
N PHE A 368 9.37 -0.27 9.82
CA PHE A 368 9.01 1.14 9.60
C PHE A 368 9.43 2.04 10.76
N PHE A 369 9.16 1.64 12.01
CA PHE A 369 9.56 2.41 13.20
C PHE A 369 11.07 2.64 13.28
N ARG A 370 11.88 1.65 12.90
CA ARG A 370 13.33 1.82 12.84
C ARG A 370 13.73 2.77 11.73
N ARG A 371 13.15 2.62 10.52
CA ARG A 371 13.43 3.48 9.38
C ARG A 371 13.13 4.94 9.70
N ILE A 372 11.98 5.24 10.32
CA ILE A 372 11.64 6.63 10.66
C ILE A 372 12.65 7.24 11.64
N VAL A 373 13.11 6.50 12.67
CA VAL A 373 14.15 6.98 13.60
C VAL A 373 15.46 7.23 12.87
N LEU A 374 15.88 6.29 12.04
CA LEU A 374 17.13 6.34 11.27
C LEU A 374 17.18 7.50 10.27
N GLY A 375 16.07 7.77 9.59
CA GLY A 375 15.98 8.84 8.59
C GLY A 375 15.53 10.19 9.14
N TYR A 376 15.06 10.28 10.39
CA TYR A 376 14.45 11.50 10.93
C TYR A 376 15.37 12.74 10.86
N ALA A 377 16.68 12.54 10.92
CA ALA A 377 17.67 13.62 10.80
C ALA A 377 17.67 14.30 9.41
N LYS A 378 17.16 13.63 8.37
CA LYS A 378 17.04 14.14 6.99
C LYS A 378 15.68 14.76 6.68
N VAL A 379 14.68 14.57 7.55
CA VAL A 379 13.32 15.09 7.36
C VAL A 379 13.31 16.61 7.38
N ARG A 380 12.53 17.22 6.49
CA ARG A 380 12.38 18.68 6.44
C ARG A 380 11.77 19.24 7.73
N ARG A 381 12.20 20.44 8.12
CA ARG A 381 11.69 21.18 9.31
C ARG A 381 10.83 22.37 8.90
N THR A 382 10.05 22.20 7.84
CA THR A 382 9.17 23.22 7.30
C THR A 382 7.78 23.10 7.89
N LYS A 383 7.05 24.23 7.95
CA LYS A 383 5.63 24.19 8.28
C LYS A 383 4.89 23.34 7.25
N PRO A 384 3.92 22.49 7.65
CA PRO A 384 3.07 21.77 6.72
C PRO A 384 2.40 22.72 5.73
N ASP A 385 2.50 22.38 4.44
CA ASP A 385 1.81 23.04 3.35
C ASP A 385 1.17 21.94 2.50
N GLN A 386 -0.09 21.64 2.82
CA GLN A 386 -0.79 20.49 2.25
C GLN A 386 -1.24 20.80 0.84
N ARG A 387 -0.86 19.94 -0.10
CA ARG A 387 -1.04 20.14 -1.54
C ARG A 387 -1.54 18.88 -2.22
N GLU A 388 -2.10 19.09 -3.40
CA GLU A 388 -2.56 18.04 -4.31
C GLU A 388 -2.09 18.32 -5.73
N ALA A 389 -2.06 17.27 -6.54
CA ALA A 389 -1.94 17.30 -8.00
C ALA A 389 -2.23 15.90 -8.54
N ASP A 390 -2.59 15.80 -9.81
CA ASP A 390 -2.70 14.50 -10.48
C ASP A 390 -1.34 14.05 -10.99
N LEU A 391 -1.16 12.74 -11.20
CA LEU A 391 0.12 12.15 -11.61
C LEU A 391 0.64 12.75 -12.92
N ASN A 392 -0.24 13.03 -13.89
CA ASN A 392 0.11 13.64 -15.16
C ASN A 392 0.40 15.15 -15.08
N GLU A 393 0.24 15.76 -13.91
CA GLU A 393 0.64 17.12 -13.63
C GLU A 393 1.99 17.15 -12.91
N THR A 394 2.21 16.25 -11.95
CA THR A 394 3.46 16.17 -11.17
C THR A 394 4.62 15.55 -11.92
N PHE A 395 4.34 14.75 -12.95
CA PHE A 395 5.32 14.15 -13.85
C PHE A 395 4.99 14.46 -15.31
N ASP A 396 6.02 14.78 -16.11
CA ASP A 396 5.89 14.94 -17.55
C ASP A 396 5.76 13.59 -18.27
N GLU A 397 5.74 13.59 -19.60
CA GLU A 397 5.65 12.36 -20.40
C GLU A 397 6.82 11.40 -20.17
N ASN A 398 8.01 11.91 -19.86
CA ASN A 398 9.22 11.13 -19.62
C ASN A 398 9.39 10.71 -18.16
N LEU A 399 8.35 10.87 -17.33
CA LEU A 399 8.42 10.62 -15.88
C LEU A 399 9.48 11.51 -15.17
N HIS A 400 9.69 12.72 -15.66
CA HIS A 400 10.47 13.74 -14.96
C HIS A 400 9.55 14.59 -14.09
N THR A 401 9.96 14.89 -12.86
CA THR A 401 9.17 15.74 -11.97
C THR A 401 9.00 17.16 -12.53
N THR A 402 7.80 17.73 -12.42
CA THR A 402 7.50 19.07 -12.95
C THR A 402 7.52 20.16 -11.86
N GLY A 403 7.42 19.75 -10.59
CA GLY A 403 7.22 20.65 -9.45
C GLY A 403 5.80 21.23 -9.35
N PHE A 404 4.86 20.84 -10.23
CA PHE A 404 3.50 21.34 -10.18
C PHE A 404 2.76 20.83 -8.94
N SER A 405 2.02 21.73 -8.30
CA SER A 405 1.10 21.42 -7.21
C SER A 405 0.12 22.57 -6.99
N ARG A 406 -1.00 22.29 -6.32
CA ARG A 406 -1.98 23.28 -5.87
C ARG A 406 -2.36 23.03 -4.41
N SER A 407 -2.88 24.04 -3.74
CA SER A 407 -3.33 23.90 -2.34
C SER A 407 -4.45 22.87 -2.23
N LEU A 408 -4.34 22.00 -1.22
CA LEU A 408 -5.38 21.03 -0.90
C LEU A 408 -6.62 21.75 -0.36
N GLN A 409 -7.79 21.54 -0.97
CA GLN A 409 -9.00 22.29 -0.64
C GLN A 409 -9.45 22.09 0.82
N ASN A 410 -9.36 20.86 1.31
CA ASN A 410 -9.82 20.47 2.66
C ASN A 410 -8.63 20.22 3.61
N ALA A 411 -7.57 21.01 3.51
CA ALA A 411 -6.40 20.89 4.37
C ALA A 411 -6.76 21.06 5.86
N CYS A 412 -6.16 20.24 6.72
CA CYS A 412 -6.23 20.43 8.17
C CYS A 412 -5.29 21.56 8.63
N ASP A 413 -5.34 21.93 9.91
CA ASP A 413 -4.46 22.96 10.49
C ASP A 413 -2.97 22.56 10.60
N GLY A 414 -2.64 21.30 10.28
CA GLY A 414 -1.27 20.79 10.26
C GLY A 414 -0.68 20.49 11.65
N HIS A 415 -1.48 20.46 12.71
CA HIS A 415 -1.02 20.00 14.02
C HIS A 415 -0.93 18.46 14.09
N ASP A 416 -0.05 17.95 14.97
CA ASP A 416 0.11 16.49 15.20
C ASP A 416 -1.24 15.82 15.53
N THR A 417 -2.10 16.48 16.32
CA THR A 417 -3.55 16.21 16.40
C THR A 417 -4.31 17.41 15.88
N CYS A 418 -4.74 17.35 14.62
CA CYS A 418 -5.32 18.48 13.91
C CYS A 418 -6.79 18.75 14.30
N ASN A 419 -7.29 19.92 13.91
CA ASN A 419 -8.69 20.32 14.09
C ASN A 419 -9.70 19.27 13.60
N GLN A 420 -9.48 18.65 12.44
CA GLN A 420 -10.41 17.66 11.88
C GLN A 420 -10.47 16.39 12.73
N VAL A 421 -9.33 15.92 13.24
CA VAL A 421 -9.27 14.74 14.14
C VAL A 421 -9.97 15.05 15.45
N LYS A 422 -9.78 16.24 16.02
CA LYS A 422 -10.49 16.64 17.24
C LYS A 422 -12.01 16.65 17.02
N GLU A 423 -12.46 17.19 15.90
CA GLU A 423 -13.89 17.23 15.56
C GLU A 423 -14.51 15.83 15.45
N VAL A 424 -13.78 14.86 14.87
CA VAL A 424 -14.23 13.47 14.70
C VAL A 424 -14.12 12.66 16.00
N THR A 425 -13.16 12.95 16.87
CA THR A 425 -12.88 12.07 18.03
C THR A 425 -13.47 12.59 19.33
N GLU A 426 -13.43 13.89 19.63
CA GLU A 426 -13.74 14.43 20.97
C GLU A 426 -15.22 14.27 21.39
N VAL A 427 -16.14 14.28 20.42
CA VAL A 427 -17.59 14.19 20.67
C VAL A 427 -18.17 12.80 20.37
N HIS A 428 -17.35 11.85 19.92
CA HIS A 428 -17.79 10.50 19.61
C HIS A 428 -17.93 9.67 20.90
N PRO A 429 -18.96 8.79 21.04
CA PRO A 429 -19.10 7.94 22.22
C PRO A 429 -17.89 7.02 22.51
N ALA A 430 -17.13 6.68 21.46
CA ALA A 430 -15.88 5.91 21.54
C ALA A 430 -14.62 6.82 21.46
N CYS A 431 -14.68 8.04 21.99
CA CYS A 431 -13.58 9.01 21.94
C CYS A 431 -12.25 8.45 22.46
N ASP A 432 -12.28 7.66 23.54
CA ASP A 432 -11.08 7.04 24.10
C ASP A 432 -10.43 6.03 23.13
N THR A 433 -11.25 5.19 22.48
CA THR A 433 -10.78 4.18 21.51
C THR A 433 -10.22 4.85 20.26
N LEU A 434 -10.92 5.86 19.73
CA LEU A 434 -10.46 6.63 18.58
C LEU A 434 -9.20 7.44 18.88
N GLY A 435 -9.11 8.00 20.09
CA GLY A 435 -7.92 8.71 20.58
C GLY A 435 -6.70 7.80 20.69
N ARG A 436 -6.87 6.59 21.23
CA ARG A 436 -5.79 5.57 21.27
C ARG A 436 -5.33 5.18 19.86
N LEU A 437 -6.26 4.96 18.94
CA LEU A 437 -5.92 4.66 17.55
C LEU A 437 -5.11 5.80 16.92
N TRP A 438 -5.54 7.05 17.08
CA TRP A 438 -4.80 8.21 16.57
C TRP A 438 -3.39 8.30 17.18
N SER A 439 -3.26 8.10 18.49
CA SER A 439 -1.96 8.09 19.15
C SER A 439 -1.04 7.02 18.57
N SER A 440 -1.53 5.80 18.38
CA SER A 440 -0.74 4.69 17.81
C SER A 440 -0.34 4.92 16.35
N LEU A 441 -1.13 5.65 15.57
CA LEU A 441 -0.85 5.96 14.16
C LEU A 441 0.07 7.16 13.95
N VAL A 442 -0.03 8.17 14.82
CA VAL A 442 0.58 9.49 14.58
C VAL A 442 1.44 9.95 15.75
N ILE A 443 0.91 10.02 16.96
CA ILE A 443 1.60 10.64 18.09
C ILE A 443 2.78 9.80 18.55
N ASP A 444 2.55 8.53 18.90
CA ASP A 444 3.58 7.66 19.43
C ASP A 444 4.71 7.39 18.41
N PRO A 445 4.43 7.14 17.11
CA PRO A 445 5.48 6.99 16.10
C PRO A 445 6.33 8.26 15.93
N LEU A 446 5.69 9.43 15.98
CA LEU A 446 6.37 10.72 15.84
C LEU A 446 7.23 11.05 17.05
N GLU A 447 6.75 10.78 18.26
CA GLU A 447 7.55 10.90 19.49
C GLU A 447 8.75 9.95 19.47
N TYR A 448 8.55 8.71 19.02
CA TYR A 448 9.65 7.74 18.86
C TYR A 448 10.70 8.24 17.87
N ALA A 449 10.29 8.72 16.70
CA ALA A 449 11.19 9.30 15.70
C ALA A 449 11.94 10.53 16.25
N ARG A 450 11.24 11.42 16.96
CA ARG A 450 11.83 12.60 17.63
C ARG A 450 12.83 12.23 18.71
N GLY A 451 12.61 11.12 19.42
CA GLY A 451 13.52 10.59 20.43
C GLY A 451 14.87 10.14 19.84
N GLY A 452 14.90 9.72 18.57
CA GLY A 452 16.13 9.43 17.83
C GLY A 452 16.91 8.19 18.32
N LEU A 453 16.30 7.39 19.21
CA LEU A 453 16.91 6.19 19.78
C LEU A 453 16.20 4.95 19.25
N VAL A 454 16.98 4.06 18.64
CA VAL A 454 16.50 2.76 18.19
C VAL A 454 16.35 1.84 19.40
N ASP A 455 15.12 1.41 19.68
CA ASP A 455 14.75 0.54 20.79
C ASP A 455 13.75 -0.53 20.32
N GLU A 456 14.21 -1.77 20.24
CA GLU A 456 13.38 -2.91 19.81
C GLU A 456 12.19 -3.18 20.73
N GLN A 457 12.34 -2.92 22.04
CA GLN A 457 11.25 -3.13 22.98
C GLN A 457 10.17 -2.07 22.75
N ARG A 458 10.56 -0.81 22.57
CA ARG A 458 9.63 0.25 22.22
C ARG A 458 8.94 0.00 20.87
N GLU A 459 9.69 -0.43 19.85
CA GLU A 459 9.11 -0.81 18.54
C GLU A 459 8.06 -1.92 18.68
N ARG A 460 8.30 -2.93 19.53
CA ARG A 460 7.32 -3.99 19.82
C ARG A 460 6.07 -3.43 20.51
N GLU A 461 6.22 -2.53 21.47
CA GLU A 461 5.11 -1.89 22.17
C GLU A 461 4.25 -1.05 21.22
N LEU A 462 4.87 -0.27 20.33
CA LEU A 462 4.17 0.51 19.30
C LEU A 462 3.36 -0.41 18.37
N CYS A 463 3.97 -1.50 17.90
CA CYS A 463 3.27 -2.50 17.09
C CYS A 463 2.06 -3.08 17.83
N VAL A 464 2.23 -3.56 19.06
CA VAL A 464 1.15 -4.17 19.84
C VAL A 464 0.02 -3.16 20.12
N GLY A 465 0.36 -1.93 20.51
CA GLY A 465 -0.63 -0.88 20.77
C GLY A 465 -1.47 -0.54 19.53
N LEU A 466 -0.86 -0.49 18.35
CA LEU A 466 -1.59 -0.31 17.10
C LEU A 466 -2.50 -1.51 16.78
N GLN A 467 -2.00 -2.74 16.93
CA GLN A 467 -2.78 -3.97 16.70
C GLN A 467 -4.02 -4.03 17.61
N GLU A 468 -3.85 -3.75 18.90
CA GLU A 468 -4.93 -3.73 19.89
C GLU A 468 -5.95 -2.63 19.57
N SER A 469 -5.48 -1.43 19.19
CA SER A 469 -6.36 -0.31 18.85
C SER A 469 -7.21 -0.60 17.60
N LEU A 470 -6.63 -1.23 16.58
CA LEU A 470 -7.36 -1.65 15.39
C LEU A 470 -8.43 -2.70 15.73
N ILE A 471 -8.06 -3.75 16.47
CA ILE A 471 -8.98 -4.81 16.90
C ILE A 471 -10.11 -4.22 17.76
N GLN A 472 -9.81 -3.31 18.67
CA GLN A 472 -10.82 -2.68 19.49
C GLN A 472 -11.82 -1.86 18.65
N CYS A 473 -11.34 -1.11 17.65
CA CYS A 473 -12.23 -0.40 16.72
C CYS A 473 -13.14 -1.36 15.93
N TRP A 474 -12.61 -2.54 15.56
CA TRP A 474 -13.39 -3.59 14.90
C TRP A 474 -14.46 -4.18 15.82
N GLU A 475 -14.11 -4.53 17.06
CA GLU A 475 -15.05 -5.05 18.07
C GLU A 475 -16.17 -4.04 18.38
N GLU A 476 -15.83 -2.75 18.48
CA GLU A 476 -16.80 -1.67 18.73
C GLU A 476 -17.62 -1.26 17.49
N GLY A 477 -17.37 -1.87 16.32
CA GLY A 477 -18.12 -1.62 15.08
C GLY A 477 -17.86 -0.25 14.44
N ILE A 478 -16.86 0.50 14.89
CA ILE A 478 -16.53 1.87 14.43
C ILE A 478 -15.61 1.86 13.19
N THR A 479 -15.93 0.98 12.24
CA THR A 479 -15.08 0.69 11.07
C THR A 479 -14.91 1.88 10.12
N HIS A 480 -15.92 2.76 10.02
CA HIS A 480 -15.85 3.95 9.17
C HIS A 480 -14.98 5.04 9.80
N GLU A 481 -15.09 5.23 11.10
CA GLU A 481 -14.26 6.13 11.90
C GLU A 481 -12.80 5.66 11.85
N MET A 482 -12.55 4.37 12.04
CA MET A 482 -11.23 3.75 11.87
C MET A 482 -10.68 4.00 10.45
N SER A 483 -11.47 3.73 9.40
CA SER A 483 -11.04 3.94 8.01
C SER A 483 -10.66 5.40 7.73
N TRP A 484 -11.42 6.35 8.27
CA TRP A 484 -11.12 7.78 8.15
C TRP A 484 -9.82 8.14 8.88
N LEU A 485 -9.63 7.65 10.11
CA LEU A 485 -8.40 7.91 10.87
C LEU A 485 -7.16 7.33 10.17
N LEU A 486 -7.26 6.14 9.58
CA LEU A 486 -6.17 5.54 8.81
C LEU A 486 -5.81 6.36 7.57
N ALA A 487 -6.82 6.82 6.82
CA ALA A 487 -6.61 7.68 5.66
C ALA A 487 -5.99 9.02 6.09
N HIS A 488 -6.54 9.66 7.12
CA HIS A 488 -6.04 10.94 7.60
C HIS A 488 -4.64 10.85 8.20
N ALA A 489 -4.33 9.76 8.92
CA ALA A 489 -2.98 9.49 9.41
C ALA A 489 -1.99 9.25 8.25
N SER A 490 -2.41 8.59 7.18
CA SER A 490 -1.61 8.43 5.97
C SER A 490 -1.29 9.79 5.33
N GLN A 491 -2.29 10.68 5.19
CA GLN A 491 -2.06 12.04 4.72
C GLN A 491 -1.08 12.80 5.63
N HIS A 492 -1.20 12.65 6.94
CA HIS A 492 -0.26 13.23 7.89
C HIS A 492 1.16 12.70 7.70
N ALA A 493 1.31 11.38 7.54
CA ALA A 493 2.59 10.71 7.30
C ALA A 493 3.30 11.22 6.04
N TRP A 494 2.54 11.54 4.99
CA TRP A 494 3.06 12.07 3.73
C TRP A 494 3.39 13.56 3.77
N GLN A 495 2.51 14.41 4.32
CA GLN A 495 2.62 15.87 4.11
C GLN A 495 2.65 16.74 5.39
N VAL A 496 2.36 16.18 6.57
CA VAL A 496 2.27 16.96 7.82
C VAL A 496 3.44 16.69 8.73
N ASN A 497 3.64 15.43 9.13
CA ASN A 497 4.71 15.03 10.03
C ASN A 497 5.89 14.36 9.30
N PHE A 498 5.75 14.10 8.00
CA PHE A 498 6.79 13.58 7.11
C PHE A 498 7.42 12.26 7.58
N LEU A 499 6.64 11.40 8.24
CA LEU A 499 7.10 10.07 8.64
C LEU A 499 7.42 9.17 7.44
N MET A 500 6.72 9.31 6.30
CA MET A 500 7.09 8.57 5.08
C MET A 500 8.42 9.06 4.49
N GLU A 501 8.69 10.37 4.51
CA GLU A 501 10.00 10.93 4.11
C GLU A 501 11.11 10.42 5.04
N ALA A 502 10.84 10.33 6.35
CA ALA A 502 11.76 9.75 7.32
C ALA A 502 12.06 8.29 6.97
N ALA A 503 11.03 7.49 6.66
CA ALA A 503 11.20 6.10 6.28
C ALA A 503 12.01 5.95 4.98
N MET A 504 11.76 6.82 3.99
CA MET A 504 12.53 6.87 2.73
C MET A 504 14.03 7.05 2.98
N PHE A 505 14.42 8.06 3.76
CA PHE A 505 15.83 8.28 4.06
C PHE A 505 16.42 7.18 4.95
N GLY A 506 15.64 6.68 5.93
CA GLY A 506 16.06 5.57 6.78
C GLY A 506 16.34 4.30 5.99
N SER A 507 15.63 4.10 4.88
CA SER A 507 15.83 2.97 3.97
C SER A 507 17.20 2.96 3.33
N LEU A 508 17.80 4.12 3.07
CA LEU A 508 19.15 4.21 2.50
C LEU A 508 20.22 3.63 3.43
N LEU A 509 19.92 3.51 4.73
CA LEU A 509 20.82 2.96 5.74
C LEU A 509 20.76 1.44 5.84
N ASP A 510 20.17 0.78 4.86
CA ASP A 510 20.30 -0.67 4.68
C ASP A 510 21.78 -1.11 4.71
N ASP A 511 22.07 -2.17 5.46
CA ASP A 511 23.42 -2.70 5.65
C ASP A 511 23.91 -3.54 4.45
N GLY A 512 23.09 -3.72 3.41
CA GLY A 512 23.41 -4.51 2.23
C GLY A 512 23.34 -6.02 2.47
N SER A 513 22.92 -6.45 3.67
CA SER A 513 22.62 -7.85 3.96
C SER A 513 21.22 -8.27 3.49
N LEU A 514 20.49 -7.36 2.83
CA LEU A 514 19.35 -7.70 2.01
C LEU A 514 19.77 -8.45 0.75
N SER A 515 19.91 -9.75 0.88
CA SER A 515 19.88 -10.63 -0.28
C SER A 515 18.42 -10.78 -0.74
N GLY A 516 18.15 -10.34 -1.98
CA GLY A 516 17.07 -10.81 -2.84
C GLY A 516 15.60 -10.65 -2.39
N SER A 517 14.74 -10.16 -3.29
CA SER A 517 13.34 -10.60 -3.37
C SER A 517 13.27 -12.14 -3.44
N LEU A 518 14.33 -12.80 -3.89
CA LEU A 518 14.42 -14.24 -4.09
C LEU A 518 14.95 -15.04 -2.88
N ASP A 519 15.51 -14.39 -1.85
CA ASP A 519 16.03 -15.08 -0.64
C ASP A 519 14.93 -15.30 0.42
N ARG A 520 13.70 -15.53 -0.07
CA ARG A 520 12.53 -15.92 0.71
C ARG A 520 12.69 -17.40 1.10
N ALA A 521 12.98 -17.64 2.38
CA ALA A 521 13.00 -18.94 3.07
C ALA A 521 13.03 -20.15 2.12
N ASN A 522 14.24 -20.60 1.77
CA ASN A 522 14.44 -21.92 1.17
C ASN A 522 14.23 -23.01 2.21
#